data_AF-A0A966NW54-F1
#
_entry.id   AF-A0A966NW54-F1
#
_cell.length_a   1.000
_cell.length_b   1.000
_cell.length_c   1.000
_cell.angle_alpha   90.00
_cell.angle_beta   90.00
_cell.angle_gamma   90.00
#
_symmetry.space_group_name_H-M   'P 1'
#
loop_
_entity.id
_entity.type
_entity.pdbx_description
1 polymer ?
#
loop_
_entity_poly.entity_id
_entity_poly.type
_entity_poly.pdbx_seq_one_letter_code
_entity_poly.pdbx_strand_id
1 'polypeptide(L)'
;MLSTLFAISWQPELRGIVVVLIAVVVLIGGTYLIVGTNLGARLGVLVVLAGFFGWMMTMGAIWWTYGIGLKGPEPSWKPAEPITIIRDAKALVGAEILQTPAQAAADPVATAANVASQLESEGWQLLEESDPQRGQAVAASDAIIQVEAEEFAAGEYLSVAVYDRGGERYPKINDSLDFIAFFHKPRYALVEVAPVVPQRTEPGRAPARPVIDQAQPHRYVYMIRDLGAKRRPAILITFGSAIIFVILCWLLHRRDLMLRENVSGERMPARA
;
A
#
# COMPACT_ATOMS: atom_id res chain seq x y z
N MET A 1 45.19 -20.83 9.39
CA MET A 1 44.84 -20.94 7.94
C MET A 1 43.46 -21.54 7.71
N LEU A 2 42.92 -22.39 8.61
CA LEU A 2 41.50 -22.77 8.61
C LEU A 2 40.57 -21.66 9.13
N SER A 3 41.06 -20.79 10.02
CA SER A 3 40.31 -19.67 10.62
C SER A 3 39.87 -18.59 9.65
N THR A 4 40.56 -18.43 8.50
CA THR A 4 40.18 -17.52 7.42
C THR A 4 39.05 -18.07 6.53
N LEU A 5 38.83 -19.39 6.51
CA LEU A 5 37.69 -20.00 5.80
C LEU A 5 36.38 -19.91 6.61
N PHE A 6 36.46 -19.80 7.94
CA PHE A 6 35.33 -19.56 8.84
C PHE A 6 35.01 -18.08 9.09
N ALA A 7 35.78 -17.16 8.49
CA ALA A 7 35.63 -15.71 8.69
C ALA A 7 34.56 -15.07 7.79
N ILE A 8 33.76 -15.85 7.07
CA ILE A 8 32.50 -15.36 6.50
C ILE A 8 31.51 -15.24 7.67
N SER A 9 31.69 -14.20 8.47
CA SER A 9 30.64 -13.74 9.39
C SER A 9 29.34 -13.60 8.59
N TRP A 10 28.24 -14.10 9.14
CA TRP A 10 26.92 -13.96 8.53
C TRP A 10 26.54 -12.48 8.49
N GLN A 11 26.93 -11.81 7.40
CA GLN A 11 26.59 -10.43 7.10
C GLN A 11 25.56 -10.47 5.96
N PRO A 12 24.25 -10.45 6.27
CA PRO A 12 23.21 -10.55 5.26
C PRO A 12 23.32 -9.46 4.19
N GLU A 13 23.85 -8.29 4.52
CA GLU A 13 24.06 -7.17 3.61
C GLU A 13 25.13 -7.49 2.55
N LEU A 14 26.32 -7.94 2.96
CA LEU A 14 27.39 -8.27 2.02
C LEU A 14 27.01 -9.45 1.14
N ARG A 15 26.39 -10.49 1.73
CA ARG A 15 25.90 -11.64 0.96
C ARG A 15 24.85 -11.21 -0.07
N GLY A 16 23.93 -10.32 0.30
CA GLY A 16 22.92 -9.78 -0.61
C GLY A 16 23.55 -9.08 -1.81
N ILE A 17 24.50 -8.17 -1.56
CA ILE A 17 25.20 -7.43 -2.62
C ILE A 17 25.96 -8.37 -3.57
N VAL A 18 26.71 -9.32 -3.00
CA VAL A 18 27.50 -10.29 -3.79
C VAL A 18 26.59 -11.17 -4.65
N VAL A 19 25.45 -11.63 -4.12
CA VAL A 19 24.48 -12.43 -4.88
C VAL A 19 23.91 -11.62 -6.06
N VAL A 20 23.57 -10.34 -5.86
CA VAL A 20 23.07 -9.48 -6.94
C VAL A 20 24.15 -9.27 -8.01
N LEU A 21 25.39 -9.01 -7.61
CA LEU A 21 26.50 -8.85 -8.55
C LEU A 21 26.73 -10.11 -9.37
N ILE A 22 26.77 -11.28 -8.73
CA ILE A 22 26.92 -12.57 -9.41
C ILE A 22 25.74 -12.80 -10.36
N ALA A 23 24.51 -12.51 -9.94
CA ALA A 23 23.33 -12.65 -10.80
C ALA A 23 23.42 -11.75 -12.05
N VAL A 24 23.87 -10.51 -11.91
CA VAL A 24 24.08 -9.59 -13.05
C VAL A 24 25.15 -10.12 -13.99
N VAL A 25 26.31 -10.53 -13.47
CA VAL A 25 27.43 -11.04 -14.28
C VAL A 25 27.05 -12.34 -15.00
N VAL A 26 26.39 -13.27 -14.32
CA VAL A 26 26.03 -14.57 -14.90
C VAL A 26 24.86 -14.42 -15.87
N LEU A 27 23.77 -13.76 -15.48
CA LEU A 27 22.56 -13.68 -16.29
C LEU A 27 22.76 -12.76 -17.50
N ILE A 28 23.23 -11.54 -17.29
CA ILE A 28 23.40 -10.56 -18.38
C ILE A 28 24.73 -10.81 -19.10
N GLY A 29 25.82 -10.96 -18.34
CA GLY A 29 27.15 -11.19 -18.92
C GLY A 29 27.26 -12.54 -19.64
N GLY A 30 26.70 -13.61 -19.10
CA GLY A 30 26.66 -14.91 -19.77
C GLY A 30 25.89 -14.87 -21.09
N THR A 31 24.70 -14.26 -21.09
CA THR A 31 23.91 -14.05 -22.32
C THR A 31 24.70 -13.20 -23.33
N TYR A 32 25.39 -12.16 -22.87
CA TYR A 32 26.26 -11.33 -23.71
C TYR A 32 27.44 -12.10 -24.32
N LEU A 33 28.12 -12.97 -23.57
CA LEU A 33 29.23 -13.76 -24.13
C LEU A 33 28.75 -14.68 -25.26
N ILE A 34 27.56 -15.28 -25.12
CA ILE A 34 26.99 -16.15 -26.15
C ILE A 34 26.58 -15.33 -27.38
N VAL A 35 25.86 -14.22 -27.20
CA VAL A 35 25.37 -13.41 -28.32
C VAL A 35 26.51 -12.63 -28.98
N GLY A 36 27.43 -12.09 -28.20
CA GLY A 36 28.54 -11.27 -28.65
C GLY A 36 29.59 -12.03 -29.45
N THR A 37 29.79 -13.32 -29.18
CA THR A 37 30.68 -14.17 -29.99
C THR A 37 30.10 -14.47 -31.38
N ASN A 38 28.77 -14.52 -31.52
CA ASN A 38 28.09 -14.78 -32.79
C ASN A 38 27.85 -13.50 -33.62
N LEU A 39 27.46 -12.40 -32.97
CA LEU A 39 27.00 -11.17 -33.64
C LEU A 39 28.03 -10.02 -33.59
N GLY A 40 29.13 -10.21 -32.87
CA GLY A 40 30.13 -9.18 -32.57
C GLY A 40 29.79 -8.36 -31.32
N ALA A 41 30.82 -7.85 -30.64
CA ALA A 41 30.71 -7.21 -29.34
C ALA A 41 29.68 -6.07 -29.28
N ARG A 42 29.75 -5.11 -30.21
CA ARG A 42 28.87 -3.92 -30.19
C ARG A 42 27.39 -4.29 -30.42
N LEU A 43 27.13 -5.20 -31.37
CA LEU A 43 25.76 -5.61 -31.66
C LEU A 43 25.21 -6.52 -30.57
N GLY A 44 26.04 -7.41 -30.03
CA GLY A 44 25.69 -8.27 -28.91
C GLY A 44 25.23 -7.47 -27.69
N VAL A 45 25.91 -6.37 -27.36
CA VAL A 45 25.47 -5.49 -26.25
C VAL A 45 24.07 -4.92 -26.53
N LEU A 46 23.83 -4.38 -27.73
CA LEU A 46 22.53 -3.79 -28.07
C LEU A 46 21.38 -4.81 -28.01
N VAL A 47 21.62 -6.01 -28.52
CA VAL A 47 20.62 -7.10 -28.50
C VAL A 47 20.33 -7.55 -27.06
N VAL A 48 21.36 -7.75 -26.23
CA VAL A 48 21.16 -8.18 -24.85
C VAL A 48 20.47 -7.11 -24.01
N LEU A 49 20.85 -5.83 -24.17
CA LEU A 49 20.15 -4.74 -23.50
C LEU A 49 18.68 -4.64 -23.96
N ALA A 50 18.41 -4.79 -25.26
CA ALA A 50 17.04 -4.79 -25.76
C ALA A 50 16.24 -5.96 -25.16
N GLY A 51 16.81 -7.16 -25.11
CA GLY A 51 16.19 -8.32 -24.46
C GLY A 51 15.90 -8.10 -22.98
N PHE A 52 16.87 -7.54 -22.24
CA PHE A 52 16.72 -7.23 -20.82
C PHE A 52 15.61 -6.21 -20.55
N PHE A 53 15.59 -5.08 -21.27
CA PHE A 53 14.56 -4.07 -21.08
C PHE A 53 13.18 -4.52 -21.59
N GLY A 54 13.12 -5.35 -22.62
CA GLY A 54 11.89 -6.03 -23.05
C GLY A 54 11.36 -6.97 -21.98
N TRP A 55 12.23 -7.73 -21.32
CA TRP A 55 11.85 -8.58 -20.18
C TRP A 55 11.44 -7.76 -18.95
N MET A 56 12.13 -6.67 -18.63
CA MET A 56 11.76 -5.77 -17.54
C MET A 56 10.41 -5.10 -17.79
N MET A 57 10.10 -4.74 -19.03
CA MET A 57 8.80 -4.23 -19.44
C MET A 57 7.68 -5.26 -19.21
N THR A 58 7.88 -6.53 -19.61
CA THR A 58 6.87 -7.58 -19.41
C THR A 58 6.67 -7.91 -17.93
N MET A 59 7.75 -8.01 -17.15
CA MET A 59 7.66 -8.18 -15.69
C MET A 59 6.97 -7.00 -15.02
N GLY A 60 7.32 -5.77 -15.41
CA GLY A 60 6.65 -4.55 -14.95
C GLY A 60 5.14 -4.59 -15.21
N ALA A 61 4.71 -5.01 -16.40
CA ALA A 61 3.30 -5.13 -16.75
C ALA A 61 2.57 -6.19 -15.89
N ILE A 62 3.21 -7.33 -15.62
CA ILE A 62 2.68 -8.37 -14.72
C ILE A 62 2.55 -7.80 -13.30
N TRP A 63 3.61 -7.18 -12.78
CA TRP A 63 3.63 -6.57 -11.45
C TRP A 63 2.59 -5.47 -11.28
N TRP A 64 2.39 -4.66 -12.31
CA TRP A 64 1.36 -3.63 -12.35
C TRP A 64 -0.05 -4.26 -12.30
N THR A 65 -0.31 -5.28 -13.12
CA THR A 65 -1.62 -5.93 -13.21
C THR A 65 -2.01 -6.59 -11.89
N TYR A 66 -1.11 -7.38 -11.30
CA TYR A 66 -1.38 -8.13 -10.07
C TYR A 66 -1.06 -7.35 -8.79
N GLY A 67 -0.35 -6.22 -8.86
CA GLY A 67 0.12 -5.49 -7.68
C GLY A 67 1.11 -6.29 -6.83
N ILE A 68 1.99 -7.05 -7.49
CA ILE A 68 3.06 -7.85 -6.89
C ILE A 68 4.44 -7.28 -7.26
N GLY A 69 5.52 -7.83 -6.69
CA GLY A 69 6.88 -7.32 -6.91
C GLY A 69 7.21 -6.14 -6.00
N LEU A 70 7.83 -5.10 -6.56
CA LEU A 70 8.12 -3.87 -5.81
C LEU A 70 6.82 -3.08 -5.61
N LYS A 71 6.27 -3.17 -4.41
CA LYS A 71 5.03 -2.50 -4.02
C LYS A 71 5.32 -1.12 -3.42
N GLY A 72 4.46 -0.17 -3.73
CA GLY A 72 4.39 1.10 -3.01
C GLY A 72 3.63 0.96 -1.68
N PRO A 73 3.38 2.08 -0.98
CA PRO A 73 2.61 2.12 0.25
C PRO A 73 1.25 1.41 0.08
N GLU A 74 0.95 0.48 0.97
CA GLU A 74 -0.33 -0.22 0.99
C GLU A 74 -1.41 0.62 1.69
N PRO A 75 -2.70 0.36 1.39
CA PRO A 75 -3.80 1.08 2.02
C PRO A 75 -3.78 0.94 3.55
N SER A 76 -3.85 2.05 4.26
CA SER A 76 -3.86 2.07 5.73
C SER A 76 -4.82 3.13 6.26
N TRP A 77 -5.31 2.93 7.48
CA TRP A 77 -6.09 3.94 8.18
C TRP A 77 -5.13 4.95 8.78
N LYS A 78 -5.48 6.24 8.65
CA LYS A 78 -4.72 7.36 9.19
C LYS A 78 -5.62 8.23 10.05
N PRO A 79 -5.07 8.92 11.06
CA PRO A 79 -5.77 9.98 11.77
C PRO A 79 -6.41 10.97 10.80
N ALA A 80 -7.68 11.32 11.00
CA ALA A 80 -8.35 12.32 10.17
C ALA A 80 -8.28 13.71 10.82
N GLU A 81 -8.03 14.72 9.98
CA GLU A 81 -8.16 16.13 10.36
C GLU A 81 -9.65 16.55 10.29
N PRO A 82 -10.14 17.46 11.15
CA PRO A 82 -9.39 18.35 12.05
C PRO A 82 -9.11 17.78 13.46
N ILE A 83 -9.89 16.78 13.92
CA ILE A 83 -9.76 16.20 15.25
C ILE A 83 -9.86 14.67 15.15
N THR A 84 -8.78 13.97 15.53
CA THR A 84 -8.72 12.50 15.49
C THR A 84 -9.47 11.85 16.65
N ILE A 85 -9.32 12.37 17.87
CA ILE A 85 -9.94 11.80 19.07
C ILE A 85 -10.93 12.80 19.63
N ILE A 86 -12.21 12.46 19.51
CA ILE A 86 -13.31 13.26 20.04
C ILE A 86 -13.69 12.72 21.40
N ARG A 87 -13.46 13.53 22.44
CA ARG A 87 -13.75 13.19 23.85
C ARG A 87 -15.14 13.64 24.32
N ASP A 88 -15.79 14.52 23.56
CA ASP A 88 -17.12 15.07 23.86
C ASP A 88 -17.99 15.04 22.60
N ALA A 89 -19.23 14.57 22.74
CA ALA A 89 -20.22 14.51 21.65
C ALA A 89 -20.44 15.89 20.99
N LYS A 90 -20.29 17.00 21.73
CA LYS A 90 -20.42 18.35 21.16
C LYS A 90 -19.29 18.69 20.17
N ALA A 91 -18.11 18.10 20.35
CA ALA A 91 -16.97 18.33 19.47
C ALA A 91 -17.07 17.58 18.13
N LEU A 92 -18.08 16.70 17.96
CA LEU A 92 -18.35 16.02 16.68
C LEU A 92 -18.74 17.00 15.55
N VAL A 93 -19.38 18.12 15.89
CA VAL A 93 -19.70 19.18 14.91
C VAL A 93 -18.44 19.94 14.50
N GLY A 94 -17.56 20.23 15.46
CA GLY A 94 -16.27 20.88 15.20
C GLY A 94 -15.30 20.02 14.39
N ALA A 95 -15.47 18.70 14.42
CA ALA A 95 -14.75 17.74 13.59
C ALA A 95 -15.37 17.52 12.19
N GLU A 96 -16.44 18.25 11.84
CA GLU A 96 -17.19 18.10 10.57
C GLU A 96 -17.74 16.68 10.33
N ILE A 97 -17.90 15.91 11.40
CA ILE A 97 -18.47 14.56 11.38
C ILE A 97 -19.99 14.65 11.35
N LEU A 98 -20.55 15.54 12.18
CA LEU A 98 -21.97 15.87 12.26
C LEU A 98 -22.23 17.32 11.79
N GLN A 99 -23.32 17.54 11.08
CA GLN A 99 -23.77 18.87 10.65
C GLN A 99 -24.60 19.57 11.73
N THR A 100 -25.31 18.80 12.55
CA THR A 100 -26.10 19.30 13.67
C THR A 100 -25.49 18.80 14.98
N PRO A 101 -25.49 19.56 16.09
CA PRO A 101 -25.03 19.03 17.37
C PRO A 101 -25.96 17.93 17.90
N ALA A 102 -25.35 16.82 18.32
CA ALA A 102 -26.07 15.77 19.02
C ALA A 102 -26.64 16.27 20.35
N GLN A 103 -27.87 15.86 20.64
CA GLN A 103 -28.53 16.20 21.90
C GLN A 103 -27.82 15.49 23.05
N ALA A 104 -27.08 16.25 23.85
CA ALA A 104 -26.50 15.75 25.09
C ALA A 104 -27.62 15.34 26.06
N ALA A 105 -27.60 14.08 26.48
CA ALA A 105 -28.53 13.54 27.47
C ALA A 105 -27.93 13.67 28.88
N ALA A 106 -28.73 13.34 29.90
CA ALA A 106 -28.28 13.35 31.30
C ALA A 106 -27.27 12.21 31.63
N ASP A 107 -27.23 11.17 30.80
CA ASP A 107 -26.38 9.98 30.96
C ASP A 107 -25.43 9.88 29.75
N PRO A 108 -24.12 9.62 29.96
CA PRO A 108 -23.18 9.29 28.89
C PRO A 108 -23.68 8.22 27.91
N VAL A 109 -24.37 7.18 28.41
CA VAL A 109 -24.89 6.08 27.57
C VAL A 109 -26.03 6.57 26.68
N ALA A 110 -26.94 7.37 27.24
CA ALA A 110 -28.03 7.96 26.47
C ALA A 110 -27.52 8.98 25.44
N THR A 111 -26.42 9.67 25.75
CA THR A 111 -25.76 10.58 24.80
C THR A 111 -25.15 9.81 23.63
N ALA A 112 -24.50 8.67 23.89
CA ALA A 112 -23.97 7.81 22.83
C ALA A 112 -25.07 7.27 21.91
N ALA A 113 -26.22 6.87 22.46
CA ALA A 113 -27.38 6.44 21.66
C ALA A 113 -27.95 7.55 20.77
N ASN A 114 -28.02 8.79 21.28
CA ASN A 114 -28.42 9.95 20.48
C ASN A 114 -27.42 10.23 19.36
N VAL A 115 -26.11 10.14 19.63
CA VAL A 115 -25.06 10.27 18.61
C VAL A 115 -25.19 9.19 17.55
N ALA A 116 -25.42 7.93 17.93
CA ALA A 116 -25.59 6.82 17.00
C ALA A 116 -26.75 7.05 16.03
N SER A 117 -27.94 7.37 16.55
CA SER A 117 -29.11 7.66 15.71
C SER A 117 -28.90 8.85 14.77
N GLN A 118 -28.15 9.86 15.22
CA GLN A 118 -27.85 11.00 14.39
C GLN A 118 -26.82 10.69 13.30
N LEU A 119 -25.77 9.93 13.61
CA LEU A 119 -24.79 9.47 12.63
C LEU A 119 -25.49 8.74 11.49
N GLU A 120 -26.40 7.82 11.80
CA GLU A 120 -27.21 7.10 10.81
C GLU A 120 -28.07 8.05 9.96
N SER A 121 -28.70 9.06 10.58
CA SER A 121 -29.51 10.05 9.88
C SER A 121 -28.70 10.94 8.91
N GLU A 122 -27.42 11.16 9.22
CA GLU A 122 -26.50 11.95 8.40
C GLU A 122 -25.71 11.11 7.38
N GLY A 123 -26.08 9.82 7.22
CA GLY A 123 -25.58 8.94 6.18
C GLY A 123 -24.35 8.11 6.56
N TRP A 124 -24.03 7.99 7.85
CA TRP A 124 -23.04 7.03 8.34
C TRP A 124 -23.64 5.63 8.41
N GLN A 125 -22.89 4.63 7.95
CA GLN A 125 -23.33 3.23 7.98
C GLN A 125 -22.68 2.51 9.16
N LEU A 126 -23.50 1.92 10.03
CA LEU A 126 -23.02 1.05 11.11
C LEU A 126 -22.52 -0.27 10.52
N LEU A 127 -21.27 -0.63 10.81
CA LEU A 127 -20.70 -1.92 10.42
C LEU A 127 -21.12 -3.00 11.43
N GLU A 128 -21.65 -4.11 10.91
CA GLU A 128 -21.99 -5.26 11.74
C GLU A 128 -20.74 -5.91 12.37
N GLU A 129 -20.93 -6.63 13.48
CA GLU A 129 -19.83 -7.30 14.17
C GLU A 129 -19.14 -8.38 13.32
N SER A 130 -19.87 -8.93 12.36
CA SER A 130 -19.40 -9.96 11.43
C SER A 130 -18.56 -9.40 10.27
N ASP A 131 -18.61 -8.08 10.03
CA ASP A 131 -17.92 -7.47 8.91
C ASP A 131 -16.40 -7.41 9.16
N PRO A 132 -15.56 -8.01 8.30
CA PRO A 132 -14.11 -7.90 8.40
C PRO A 132 -13.58 -6.46 8.45
N GLN A 133 -14.31 -5.50 7.88
CA GLN A 133 -13.93 -4.09 7.85
C GLN A 133 -14.00 -3.46 9.24
N ARG A 134 -14.95 -3.89 10.08
CA ARG A 134 -15.03 -3.46 11.50
C ARG A 134 -13.74 -3.83 12.22
N GLY A 135 -13.29 -5.08 12.09
CA GLY A 135 -12.06 -5.55 12.73
C GLY A 135 -10.81 -4.77 12.32
N GLN A 136 -10.70 -4.40 11.04
CA GLN A 136 -9.57 -3.58 10.55
C GLN A 136 -9.61 -2.15 11.10
N ALA A 137 -10.78 -1.54 11.20
CA ALA A 137 -10.94 -0.20 11.76
C ALA A 137 -10.66 -0.18 13.27
N VAL A 138 -11.15 -1.16 14.03
CA VAL A 138 -10.86 -1.32 15.46
C VAL A 138 -9.36 -1.46 15.70
N ALA A 139 -8.68 -2.36 14.99
CA ALA A 139 -7.24 -2.56 15.15
C ALA A 139 -6.42 -1.30 14.83
N ALA A 140 -6.85 -0.51 13.84
CA ALA A 140 -6.20 0.76 13.53
C ALA A 140 -6.48 1.83 14.59
N SER A 141 -7.71 1.90 15.10
CA SER A 141 -8.07 2.77 16.23
C SER A 141 -7.23 2.46 17.47
N ASP A 142 -7.02 1.18 17.76
CA ASP A 142 -6.22 0.73 18.89
C ASP A 142 -4.79 1.23 18.81
N ALA A 143 -4.18 1.14 17.63
CA ALA A 143 -2.85 1.65 17.40
C ALA A 143 -2.78 3.18 17.62
N ILE A 144 -3.79 3.94 17.17
CA ILE A 144 -3.83 5.40 17.34
C ILE A 144 -3.99 5.77 18.82
N ILE A 145 -4.91 5.12 19.55
CA ILE A 145 -5.17 5.40 20.97
C ILE A 145 -3.93 5.08 21.84
N GLN A 146 -3.31 3.92 21.61
CA GLN A 146 -2.24 3.42 22.48
C GLN A 146 -0.88 4.03 22.15
N VAL A 147 -0.55 4.19 20.86
CA VAL A 147 0.80 4.57 20.42
C VAL A 147 0.90 6.06 20.10
N GLU A 148 -0.09 6.63 19.42
CA GLU A 148 -0.01 8.01 18.93
C GLU A 148 -0.53 9.02 19.94
N ALA A 149 -1.64 8.70 20.61
CA ALA A 149 -2.25 9.58 21.61
C ALA A 149 -1.86 9.24 23.06
N GLU A 150 -1.32 8.05 23.32
CA GLU A 150 -1.00 7.52 24.66
C GLU A 150 -2.14 7.74 25.69
N GLU A 151 -3.39 7.72 25.23
CA GLU A 151 -4.53 8.19 26.03
C GLU A 151 -5.11 7.09 26.93
N PHE A 152 -4.91 5.83 26.54
CA PHE A 152 -5.29 4.64 27.30
C PHE A 152 -4.29 3.49 27.06
N ALA A 153 -4.09 2.67 28.09
CA ALA A 153 -3.35 1.42 27.96
C ALA A 153 -4.23 0.29 27.40
N ALA A 154 -3.57 -0.75 26.87
CA ALA A 154 -4.27 -1.94 26.39
C ALA A 154 -5.11 -2.58 27.52
N GLY A 155 -6.42 -2.70 27.29
CA GLY A 155 -7.37 -3.29 28.25
C GLY A 155 -8.16 -2.29 29.09
N GLU A 156 -7.88 -0.98 28.99
CA GLU A 156 -8.63 0.08 29.70
C GLU A 156 -9.86 0.59 28.93
N TYR A 157 -10.10 0.08 27.72
CA TYR A 157 -11.19 0.52 26.86
C TYR A 157 -11.72 -0.65 26.01
N LEU A 158 -12.94 -0.48 25.50
CA LEU A 158 -13.61 -1.41 24.60
C LEU A 158 -14.17 -0.66 23.39
N SER A 159 -13.94 -1.17 22.19
CA SER A 159 -14.59 -0.67 20.97
C SER A 159 -16.02 -1.18 20.89
N VAL A 160 -16.98 -0.26 20.86
CA VAL A 160 -18.41 -0.55 20.89
C VAL A 160 -18.94 -0.67 19.47
N ALA A 161 -18.82 0.40 18.69
CA ALA A 161 -19.39 0.53 17.35
C ALA A 161 -18.36 1.07 16.36
N VAL A 162 -18.55 0.76 15.08
CA VAL A 162 -17.77 1.35 13.99
C VAL A 162 -18.72 1.83 12.92
N TYR A 163 -18.59 3.09 12.55
CA TYR A 163 -19.36 3.72 11.49
C TYR A 163 -18.45 4.00 10.29
N ASP A 164 -18.95 3.80 9.08
CA ASP A 164 -18.23 4.05 7.83
C ASP A 164 -18.97 5.07 6.97
N ARG A 165 -18.22 5.90 6.26
CA ARG A 165 -18.76 6.91 5.32
C ARG A 165 -17.87 7.05 4.10
N GLY A 166 -18.48 7.03 2.92
CA GLY A 166 -17.80 7.28 1.65
C GLY A 166 -17.17 6.03 1.05
N GLY A 167 -16.03 6.18 0.38
CA GLY A 167 -15.34 5.07 -0.30
C GLY A 167 -15.96 4.64 -1.64
N GLU A 168 -16.93 5.39 -2.15
CA GLU A 168 -17.47 5.18 -3.49
C GLU A 168 -16.39 5.35 -4.57
N ARG A 169 -16.35 4.42 -5.52
CA ARG A 169 -15.44 4.47 -6.68
C ARG A 169 -16.20 4.87 -7.94
N TYR A 170 -15.54 5.58 -8.85
CA TYR A 170 -16.11 6.02 -10.12
C TYR A 170 -15.02 6.20 -11.19
N PRO A 171 -15.35 6.14 -12.49
CA PRO A 171 -16.62 5.73 -13.07
C PRO A 171 -16.85 4.21 -12.98
N LYS A 172 -18.06 3.80 -12.60
CA LYS A 172 -18.48 2.39 -12.63
C LYS A 172 -19.30 2.13 -13.89
N ILE A 173 -18.99 1.04 -14.60
CA ILE A 173 -19.83 0.58 -15.71
C ILE A 173 -20.99 -0.28 -15.18
N ASN A 174 -20.71 -1.11 -14.17
CA ASN A 174 -21.67 -1.91 -13.42
C ASN A 174 -21.04 -2.28 -12.05
N ASP A 175 -21.83 -2.73 -11.07
CA ASP A 175 -21.32 -3.10 -9.75
C ASP A 175 -20.37 -4.31 -9.75
N SER A 176 -20.44 -5.16 -10.80
CA SER A 176 -19.55 -6.31 -10.98
C SER A 176 -18.29 -6.01 -11.80
N LEU A 177 -18.26 -4.93 -12.58
CA LEU A 177 -17.16 -4.55 -13.47
C LEU A 177 -16.50 -3.25 -12.99
N ASP A 178 -15.84 -3.34 -11.83
CA ASP A 178 -15.19 -2.21 -11.12
C ASP A 178 -13.76 -1.92 -11.62
N PHE A 179 -13.28 -2.60 -12.67
CA PHE A 179 -11.88 -2.47 -13.15
C PHE A 179 -11.52 -1.09 -13.74
N ILE A 180 -12.54 -0.28 -14.06
CA ILE A 180 -12.39 1.04 -14.70
C ILE A 180 -12.64 2.18 -13.69
N ALA A 181 -12.92 1.85 -12.42
CA ALA A 181 -13.12 2.86 -11.38
C ALA A 181 -11.77 3.40 -10.86
N PHE A 182 -11.24 4.40 -11.56
CA PHE A 182 -9.94 5.01 -11.24
C PHE A 182 -10.01 6.05 -10.11
N PHE A 183 -11.16 6.68 -9.94
CA PHE A 183 -11.39 7.70 -8.93
C PHE A 183 -12.17 7.13 -7.77
N HIS A 184 -11.96 7.72 -6.60
CA HIS A 184 -12.62 7.32 -5.37
C HIS A 184 -12.92 8.56 -4.55
N LYS A 185 -14.05 8.55 -3.84
CA LYS A 185 -14.28 9.51 -2.77
C LYS A 185 -13.48 9.08 -1.54
N PRO A 186 -13.03 10.03 -0.70
CA PRO A 186 -12.43 9.70 0.59
C PRO A 186 -13.36 8.78 1.39
N ARG A 187 -12.76 7.81 2.07
CA ARG A 187 -13.48 6.90 2.96
C ARG A 187 -13.07 7.21 4.39
N TYR A 188 -14.05 7.36 5.24
CA TYR A 188 -13.87 7.69 6.65
C TYR A 188 -14.47 6.61 7.52
N ALA A 189 -13.79 6.28 8.60
CA ALA A 189 -14.37 5.47 9.66
C ALA A 189 -14.37 6.25 10.97
N LEU A 190 -15.39 5.98 11.78
CA LEU A 190 -15.53 6.50 13.13
C LEU A 190 -15.68 5.31 14.06
N VAL A 191 -14.69 5.11 14.93
CA VAL A 191 -14.71 4.03 15.91
C VAL A 191 -15.11 4.60 17.26
N GLU A 192 -16.20 4.09 17.81
CA GLU A 192 -16.66 4.43 19.14
C GLU A 192 -15.98 3.55 20.17
N VAL A 193 -15.35 4.18 21.15
CA VAL A 193 -14.57 3.56 22.21
C VAL A 193 -15.08 4.02 23.56
N ALA A 194 -15.45 3.06 24.41
CA ALA A 194 -15.88 3.33 25.77
C ALA A 194 -14.81 2.87 26.77
N PRO A 195 -14.48 3.67 27.79
CA PRO A 195 -13.57 3.25 28.85
C PRO A 195 -14.17 2.08 29.66
N VAL A 196 -13.30 1.25 30.21
CA VAL A 196 -13.66 0.04 30.96
C VAL A 196 -13.33 0.26 32.43
N VAL A 197 -14.18 -0.25 33.32
CA VAL A 197 -13.93 -0.21 34.77
C VAL A 197 -12.68 -1.06 35.09
N PRO A 198 -11.67 -0.53 35.80
CA PRO A 198 -10.49 -1.30 36.16
C PRO A 198 -10.84 -2.57 36.94
N GLN A 199 -10.57 -3.73 36.34
CA GLN A 199 -10.83 -5.02 36.99
C GLN A 199 -9.57 -5.54 37.66
N ARG A 200 -9.73 -6.08 38.88
CA ARG A 200 -8.60 -6.70 39.60
C ARG A 200 -8.20 -8.01 38.92
N THR A 201 -6.93 -8.11 38.55
CA THR A 201 -6.35 -9.35 38.00
C THR A 201 -5.82 -10.21 39.15
N GLU A 202 -6.47 -11.34 39.41
CA GLU A 202 -5.97 -12.35 40.35
C GLU A 202 -5.01 -13.32 39.63
N PRO A 203 -3.78 -13.55 40.15
CA PRO A 203 -2.85 -14.49 39.54
C PRO A 203 -3.45 -15.90 39.45
N GLY A 204 -3.48 -16.49 38.25
CA GLY A 204 -3.96 -17.86 38.02
C GLY A 204 -5.42 -17.99 37.60
N ARG A 205 -6.20 -16.90 37.56
CA ARG A 205 -7.55 -16.88 36.98
C ARG A 205 -7.56 -16.09 35.67
N ALA A 206 -8.34 -16.54 34.69
CA ALA A 206 -8.56 -15.74 33.49
C ALA A 206 -9.12 -14.36 33.87
N PRO A 207 -8.63 -13.26 33.27
CA PRO A 207 -9.18 -11.93 33.49
C PRO A 207 -10.69 -11.95 33.31
N ALA A 208 -11.41 -11.27 34.21
CA ALA A 208 -12.84 -11.12 34.05
C ALA A 208 -13.14 -10.34 32.75
N ARG A 209 -14.34 -10.55 32.19
CA ARG A 209 -14.72 -9.87 30.95
C ARG A 209 -14.80 -8.37 31.23
N PRO A 210 -14.18 -7.52 30.39
CA PRO A 210 -14.22 -6.07 30.57
C PRO A 210 -15.67 -5.58 30.57
N VAL A 211 -16.01 -4.71 31.51
CA VAL A 211 -17.33 -4.07 31.65
C VAL A 211 -17.15 -2.58 31.41
N ILE A 212 -17.96 -2.02 30.50
CA ILE A 212 -17.93 -0.60 30.15
C ILE A 212 -18.28 0.26 31.37
N ASP A 213 -17.51 1.31 31.61
CA ASP A 213 -17.80 2.33 32.60
C ASP A 213 -18.87 3.29 32.07
N GLN A 214 -20.10 3.14 32.55
CA GLN A 214 -21.24 3.97 32.16
C GLN A 214 -21.15 5.41 32.68
N ALA A 215 -20.27 5.69 33.65
CA ALA A 215 -20.13 7.02 34.23
C ALA A 215 -19.25 7.96 33.37
N GLN A 216 -18.46 7.40 32.46
CA GLN A 216 -17.54 8.17 31.62
C GLN A 216 -18.08 8.35 30.20
N PRO A 217 -17.77 9.48 29.54
CA PRO A 217 -18.18 9.72 28.16
C PRO A 217 -17.48 8.75 27.20
N HIS A 218 -18.22 8.33 26.19
CA HIS A 218 -17.69 7.58 25.06
C HIS A 218 -16.76 8.49 24.24
N ARG A 219 -15.66 7.94 23.76
CA ARG A 219 -14.70 8.62 22.88
C ARG A 219 -14.87 8.12 21.46
N TYR A 220 -14.66 8.98 20.47
CA TYR A 220 -14.75 8.62 19.07
C TYR A 220 -13.40 8.84 18.39
N VAL A 221 -12.93 7.83 17.66
CA VAL A 221 -11.72 7.92 16.86
C VAL A 221 -12.09 8.08 15.40
N TYR A 222 -11.80 9.26 14.86
CA TYR A 222 -12.06 9.62 13.48
C TYR A 222 -10.83 9.35 12.63
N MET A 223 -11.01 8.55 11.58
CA MET A 223 -9.93 8.11 10.71
C MET A 223 -10.31 8.20 9.24
N ILE A 224 -9.32 8.50 8.41
CA ILE A 224 -9.42 8.53 6.95
C ILE A 224 -8.66 7.33 6.37
N ARG A 225 -9.22 6.69 5.35
CA ARG A 225 -8.54 5.61 4.63
C ARG A 225 -7.61 6.21 3.59
N ASP A 226 -6.31 6.14 3.84
CA ASP A 226 -5.32 6.35 2.80
C ASP A 226 -5.24 5.08 1.92
N LEU A 227 -5.61 5.19 0.65
CA LEU A 227 -5.51 4.08 -0.31
C LEU A 227 -4.06 3.81 -0.76
N GLY A 228 -3.14 4.71 -0.42
CA GLY A 228 -1.74 4.58 -0.76
C GLY A 228 -1.49 4.54 -2.27
N ALA A 229 -0.37 3.92 -2.61
CA ALA A 229 0.22 4.01 -3.94
C ALA A 229 0.82 2.66 -4.39
N LYS A 230 0.14 1.56 -4.03
CA LYS A 230 0.64 0.18 -4.17
C LYS A 230 1.27 -0.13 -5.54
N ARG A 231 0.68 0.36 -6.62
CA ARG A 231 1.10 0.06 -8.01
C ARG A 231 2.05 1.10 -8.63
N ARG A 232 2.31 2.24 -7.98
CA ARG A 232 3.13 3.32 -8.56
C ARG A 232 4.54 2.85 -8.98
N PRO A 233 5.29 2.06 -8.16
CA PRO A 233 6.62 1.64 -8.57
C PRO A 233 6.62 0.73 -9.80
N ALA A 234 5.67 -0.21 -9.89
CA ALA A 234 5.54 -1.11 -11.04
C ALA A 234 5.21 -0.35 -12.33
N ILE A 235 4.36 0.68 -12.26
CA ILE A 235 4.03 1.56 -13.38
C ILE A 235 5.30 2.26 -13.91
N LEU A 236 6.10 2.85 -13.00
CA LEU A 236 7.33 3.54 -13.36
C LEU A 236 8.35 2.61 -14.02
N ILE A 237 8.52 1.39 -13.49
CA ILE A 237 9.41 0.39 -14.08
C ILE A 237 8.93 -0.01 -15.48
N THR A 238 7.62 -0.22 -15.65
CA THR A 238 7.03 -0.63 -16.95
C THR A 238 7.31 0.42 -18.02
N PHE A 239 6.92 1.68 -17.76
CA PHE A 239 7.11 2.76 -18.74
C PHE A 239 8.58 3.11 -18.94
N GLY A 240 9.39 3.17 -17.88
CA GLY A 240 10.82 3.43 -17.99
C GLY A 240 11.53 2.37 -18.84
N SER A 241 11.21 1.10 -18.63
CA SER A 241 11.79 -0.01 -19.40
C SER A 241 11.25 -0.06 -20.82
N ALA A 242 9.96 0.24 -21.04
CA ALA A 242 9.36 0.31 -22.37
C ALA A 242 10.02 1.38 -23.24
N ILE A 243 10.28 2.57 -22.69
CA ILE A 243 10.95 3.65 -23.43
C ILE A 243 12.35 3.20 -23.87
N ILE A 244 13.15 2.63 -22.96
CA ILE A 244 14.50 2.16 -23.29
C ILE A 244 14.46 1.02 -24.30
N PHE A 245 13.53 0.07 -24.12
CA PHE A 245 13.32 -1.03 -25.06
C PHE A 245 13.02 -0.54 -26.48
N VAL A 246 12.08 0.40 -26.63
CA VAL A 246 11.71 0.97 -27.93
C VAL A 246 12.89 1.71 -28.57
N ILE A 247 13.66 2.48 -27.79
CA ILE A 247 14.86 3.16 -28.29
C ILE A 247 15.89 2.14 -28.81
N LEU A 248 16.13 1.05 -28.07
CA LEU A 248 17.09 0.01 -28.47
C LEU A 248 16.62 -0.74 -29.72
N CYS A 249 15.34 -1.10 -29.80
CA CYS A 249 14.74 -1.69 -31.00
C CYS A 249 14.85 -0.75 -32.20
N TRP A 250 14.64 0.55 -32.00
CA TRP A 250 14.80 1.56 -33.05
C TRP A 250 16.24 1.68 -33.54
N LEU A 251 17.23 1.66 -32.64
CA LEU A 251 18.66 1.66 -33.00
C LEU A 251 19.05 0.41 -33.80
N LEU A 252 18.58 -0.77 -33.37
CA LEU A 252 18.81 -2.04 -34.08
C LEU A 252 18.17 -2.00 -35.48
N HIS A 253 16.94 -1.51 -35.58
CA HIS A 253 16.24 -1.36 -36.85
C HIS A 253 16.98 -0.41 -37.80
N ARG A 254 17.41 0.75 -37.32
CA ARG A 254 18.18 1.73 -38.11
C ARG A 254 19.49 1.12 -38.62
N ARG A 255 20.18 0.35 -37.78
CA ARG A 255 21.41 -0.35 -38.14
C ARG A 255 21.16 -1.40 -39.24
N ASP A 256 20.05 -2.14 -39.17
CA ASP A 256 19.70 -3.13 -40.20
C ASP A 256 19.35 -2.46 -41.54
N LEU A 257 18.69 -1.30 -41.52
CA LEU A 257 18.44 -0.52 -42.73
C LEU A 257 19.75 -0.06 -43.39
N MET A 258 20.67 0.53 -42.61
CA MET A 258 21.99 0.94 -43.11
C MET A 258 22.79 -0.25 -43.66
N LEU A 259 22.71 -1.42 -43.03
CA LEU A 259 23.37 -2.63 -43.51
C LEU A 259 22.80 -3.07 -44.86
N ARG A 260 21.47 -3.04 -45.02
CA ARG A 260 20.81 -3.39 -46.29
C ARG A 260 21.25 -2.46 -47.42
N GLU A 261 21.27 -1.15 -47.16
CA GLU A 261 21.75 -0.15 -48.12
C GLU A 261 23.19 -0.45 -48.55
N ASN A 262 24.10 -0.65 -47.58
CA ASN A 262 25.51 -0.95 -47.85
C ASN A 262 25.74 -2.27 -48.60
N VAL A 263 24.90 -3.27 -48.37
CA VAL A 263 24.96 -4.56 -49.09
C VAL A 263 24.38 -4.44 -50.51
N SER A 264 23.36 -3.60 -50.68
CA SER A 264 22.70 -3.37 -51.98
C SER A 264 23.45 -2.41 -52.91
N GLY A 265 24.33 -1.55 -52.37
CA GLY A 265 25.15 -0.64 -53.16
C GLY A 265 26.20 -1.40 -53.98
N GLU A 266 26.34 -1.06 -55.27
CA GLU A 266 27.43 -1.59 -56.11
C GLU A 266 28.79 -1.30 -55.45
N ARG A 267 29.57 -2.35 -55.22
CA ARG A 267 30.93 -2.24 -54.69
C ARG A 267 31.80 -1.57 -55.76
N MET A 268 32.05 -0.27 -55.62
CA MET A 268 33.12 0.38 -56.38
C MET A 268 34.43 -0.34 -56.04
N PRO A 269 35.18 -0.87 -57.03
CA PRO A 269 36.40 -1.62 -56.75
C PRO A 269 37.37 -0.73 -55.98
N ALA A 270 37.92 -1.26 -54.89
CA ALA A 270 38.92 -0.58 -54.09
C ALA A 270 40.05 -0.14 -55.02
N ARG A 271 40.36 1.17 -55.03
CA ARG A 271 41.50 1.70 -55.78
C ARG A 271 42.75 0.98 -55.30
N ALA A 272 43.40 0.28 -56.24
CA ALA A 272 44.70 -0.36 -56.06
C ALA A 272 45.80 0.69 -55.83
#